data_AF-A0A087T540-F1
#
_entry.id   AF-A0A087T540-F1
#
_cell.length_a   1.000
_cell.length_b   1.000
_cell.length_c   1.000
_cell.angle_alpha   90.00
_cell.angle_beta   90.00
_cell.angle_gamma   90.00
#
_symmetry.space_group_name_H-M   'P 1'
#
loop_
_entity.id
_entity.type
_entity.pdbx_description
1 polymer ?
#
loop_
_entity_poly.entity_id
_entity_poly.type
_entity_poly.pdbx_seq_one_letter_code
_entity_poly.pdbx_strand_id
1 'polypeptide(L)'
;MNHYFLWQNKKNKVTEKVHFIYQKYLTCLLNPELVSNYTPREYWEHLKNEYSDGPTIDVSECLWSYGVLTHIGKCLYDILISNIAFNANAVRHKHPSKFMSQAFYTIYETKDIKLYRQIRAHPLLCKLYRDAKLDYLDFSVSVVPMLSPPRPWVKYDFGGLLVTKIPFIRFPDHAMHQLNCYSKVPTQQLNPCFDSLNSLSLCPWIINKPLLDIVIQVFRNGGSEELDIPLNPSSFASPLEIKHGMSKKEKALIKKQNMELEKKKGEVTSLWFDCLYKLSIANHFRDKVFWFPHNLDFRGRVYPTPP
;
A
#
# COMPACT_ATOMS: atom_id res chain seq x y z
N MET A 1 3.87 14.74 -0.27
CA MET A 1 3.02 15.52 -1.18
C MET A 1 1.54 15.33 -0.87
N ASN A 2 1.02 14.09 -0.85
CA ASN A 2 -0.40 13.82 -0.59
C ASN A 2 -0.95 14.47 0.70
N HIS A 3 -0.20 14.42 1.81
CA HIS A 3 -0.60 15.09 3.06
C HIS A 3 -0.69 16.63 2.92
N TYR A 4 0.21 17.24 2.16
CA TYR A 4 0.18 18.68 1.90
C TYR A 4 -1.03 19.05 1.04
N PHE A 5 -1.31 18.27 -0.01
CA PHE A 5 -2.49 18.49 -0.86
C PHE A 5 -3.80 18.30 -0.09
N LEU A 6 -3.89 17.26 0.75
CA LEU A 6 -5.02 17.06 1.66
C LEU A 6 -5.20 18.26 2.60
N TRP A 7 -4.11 18.74 3.20
CA TRP A 7 -4.14 19.93 4.06
C TRP A 7 -4.61 21.18 3.32
N GLN A 8 -4.13 21.39 2.08
CA GLN A 8 -4.53 22.52 1.24
C GLN A 8 -6.01 22.45 0.88
N ASN A 9 -6.51 21.26 0.50
CA ASN A 9 -7.93 21.05 0.21
C ASN A 9 -8.82 21.29 1.44
N LYS A 10 -8.37 20.86 2.62
CA LYS A 10 -9.07 21.13 3.87
C LYS A 10 -9.10 22.62 4.20
N LYS A 11 -7.95 23.31 4.08
CA LYS A 11 -7.87 24.76 4.31
C LYS A 11 -8.78 25.55 3.36
N ASN A 12 -8.90 25.10 2.11
CA ASN A 12 -9.72 25.73 1.08
C ASN A 12 -11.18 25.24 1.06
N LYS A 13 -11.61 24.46 2.07
CA LYS A 13 -12.96 23.90 2.19
C LYS A 13 -13.40 22.99 1.02
N VAL A 14 -12.45 22.47 0.25
CA VAL A 14 -12.69 21.57 -0.87
C VAL A 14 -13.19 20.22 -0.34
N THR A 15 -12.64 19.74 0.77
CA THR A 15 -13.03 18.46 1.37
C THR A 15 -14.49 18.42 1.82
N GLU A 16 -14.96 19.52 2.38
CA GLU A 16 -16.32 19.72 2.86
C GLU A 16 -17.29 19.72 1.69
N LYS A 17 -16.95 20.43 0.60
CA LYS A 17 -17.76 20.42 -0.63
C LYS A 17 -17.79 19.03 -1.28
N VAL A 18 -16.66 18.32 -1.33
CA VAL A 18 -16.62 16.93 -1.82
C VAL A 18 -17.54 16.04 -0.99
N HIS A 19 -17.49 16.14 0.34
CA HIS A 19 -18.36 15.37 1.22
C HIS A 19 -19.85 15.70 1.00
N PHE A 20 -20.21 16.98 0.88
CA PHE A 20 -21.57 17.43 0.60
C PHE A 20 -22.11 16.86 -0.72
N ILE A 21 -21.36 17.00 -1.82
CA ILE A 21 -21.74 16.45 -3.13
C ILE A 21 -21.83 14.92 -3.05
N TYR A 22 -20.90 14.29 -2.34
CA TYR A 22 -20.90 12.84 -2.16
C TYR A 22 -22.15 12.33 -1.44
N GLN A 23 -22.63 13.03 -0.40
CA GLN A 23 -23.89 12.68 0.27
C GLN A 23 -25.09 12.72 -0.69
N LYS A 24 -25.15 13.72 -1.58
CA LYS A 24 -26.18 13.82 -2.63
C LYS A 24 -26.01 12.76 -3.73
N TYR A 25 -24.78 12.37 -4.02
CA TYR A 25 -24.51 11.28 -4.96
C TYR A 25 -25.01 9.93 -4.40
N LEU A 26 -24.82 9.67 -3.10
CA LEU A 26 -25.33 8.45 -2.47
C LEU A 26 -26.85 8.31 -2.56
N THR A 27 -27.61 9.42 -2.52
CA THR A 27 -29.08 9.35 -2.69
C THR A 27 -29.48 8.87 -4.08
N CYS A 28 -28.66 9.11 -5.10
CA CYS A 28 -28.88 8.54 -6.44
C CYS A 28 -28.61 7.04 -6.45
N LEU A 29 -27.50 6.58 -5.86
CA LEU A 29 -27.20 5.14 -5.80
C LEU A 29 -28.27 4.32 -5.09
N LEU A 30 -29.04 4.94 -4.19
CA LEU A 30 -30.16 4.33 -3.47
C LEU A 30 -31.50 4.46 -4.19
N ASN A 31 -31.59 5.24 -5.28
CA ASN A 31 -32.82 5.49 -6.02
C ASN A 31 -32.79 4.76 -7.39
N PRO A 32 -33.58 3.69 -7.57
CA PRO A 32 -33.60 2.91 -8.82
C PRO A 32 -33.94 3.73 -10.07
N GLU A 33 -34.81 4.74 -9.95
CA GLU A 33 -35.19 5.58 -11.09
C GLU A 33 -34.02 6.44 -11.57
N LEU A 34 -33.27 7.03 -10.63
CA LEU A 34 -32.08 7.81 -10.97
C LEU A 34 -30.96 6.95 -11.53
N VAL A 35 -30.75 5.75 -10.98
CA VAL A 35 -29.76 4.79 -11.51
C VAL A 35 -30.11 4.32 -12.93
N SER A 36 -31.40 4.26 -13.28
CA SER A 36 -31.83 3.92 -14.64
C SER A 36 -31.64 5.07 -15.64
N ASN A 37 -31.67 6.32 -15.18
CA ASN A 37 -31.60 7.50 -16.04
C ASN A 37 -30.20 8.07 -16.21
N TYR A 38 -29.28 7.79 -15.27
CA TYR A 38 -27.93 8.36 -15.26
C TYR A 38 -26.88 7.32 -14.94
N THR A 39 -25.73 7.39 -15.63
CA THR A 39 -24.54 6.71 -15.10
C THR A 39 -24.03 7.40 -13.83
N PRO A 40 -23.30 6.69 -12.96
CA PRO A 40 -22.69 7.30 -11.77
C PRO A 40 -21.84 8.54 -12.08
N ARG A 41 -21.12 8.53 -13.21
CA ARG A 41 -20.32 9.66 -13.70
C ARG A 41 -21.21 10.84 -14.08
N GLU A 42 -22.28 10.59 -14.84
CA GLU A 42 -23.18 11.64 -15.33
C GLU A 42 -23.91 12.33 -14.19
N TYR A 43 -24.43 11.56 -13.23
CA TYR A 43 -25.07 12.15 -12.06
C TYR A 43 -24.08 12.94 -11.20
N TRP A 44 -22.82 12.48 -11.09
CA TRP A 44 -21.78 13.24 -10.39
C TRP A 44 -21.49 14.59 -11.06
N GLU A 45 -21.36 14.62 -12.39
CA GLU A 45 -21.17 15.86 -13.16
C GLU A 45 -22.41 16.77 -13.08
N HIS A 46 -23.62 16.21 -13.06
CA HIS A 46 -24.85 16.97 -12.83
C HIS A 46 -24.81 17.70 -11.47
N LEU A 47 -24.49 16.97 -10.39
CA LEU A 47 -24.37 17.56 -9.05
C LEU A 47 -23.25 18.62 -8.98
N LYS A 48 -22.13 18.42 -9.68
CA LYS A 48 -21.07 19.42 -9.76
C LYS A 48 -21.55 20.73 -10.38
N ASN A 49 -22.36 20.66 -11.43
CA ASN A 49 -22.91 21.82 -12.12
C ASN A 49 -24.00 22.50 -11.28
N GLU A 50 -24.90 21.71 -10.68
CA GLU A 50 -25.95 22.20 -9.77
C GLU A 50 -25.34 22.95 -8.57
N TYR A 51 -24.32 22.36 -7.94
CA TYR A 51 -23.62 22.93 -6.79
C TYR A 51 -22.27 23.55 -7.20
N SER A 52 -22.30 24.40 -8.23
CA SER A 52 -21.10 25.06 -8.77
C SER A 52 -20.52 26.13 -7.83
N ASP A 53 -21.34 26.74 -6.96
CA ASP A 53 -20.93 27.77 -6.01
C ASP A 53 -19.83 27.33 -5.04
N GLY A 54 -18.93 28.27 -4.69
CA GLY A 54 -17.85 28.03 -3.74
C GLY A 54 -16.61 27.36 -4.36
N PRO A 55 -15.81 26.60 -3.59
CA PRO A 55 -14.55 26.04 -4.10
C PRO A 55 -14.81 25.04 -5.22
N THR A 56 -13.93 24.97 -6.23
CA THR A 56 -14.00 23.87 -7.19
C THR A 56 -13.55 22.56 -6.52
N ILE A 57 -14.22 21.46 -6.85
CA ILE A 57 -13.76 20.14 -6.43
C ILE A 57 -12.75 19.54 -7.40
N ASP A 58 -12.65 20.05 -8.64
CA ASP A 58 -11.73 19.58 -9.68
C ASP A 58 -10.32 20.17 -9.54
N VAL A 59 -9.75 20.06 -8.34
CA VAL A 59 -8.41 20.60 -8.06
C VAL A 59 -7.37 19.65 -8.64
N SER A 60 -6.77 19.99 -9.78
CA SER A 60 -5.59 19.27 -10.30
C SER A 60 -4.36 19.56 -9.44
N GLU A 61 -3.53 18.53 -9.22
CA GLU A 61 -2.29 18.70 -8.47
C GLU A 61 -1.21 19.30 -9.37
N CYS A 62 -0.52 20.33 -8.88
CA CYS A 62 0.74 20.76 -9.48
C CYS A 62 1.84 19.80 -9.00
N LEU A 63 2.16 18.82 -9.84
CA LEU A 63 3.21 17.85 -9.55
C LEU A 63 4.57 18.57 -9.50
N TRP A 64 5.31 18.40 -8.41
CA TRP A 64 6.70 18.86 -8.39
C TRP A 64 7.52 18.01 -9.35
N SER A 65 8.53 18.63 -9.97
CA SER A 65 9.44 17.92 -10.85
C SER A 65 10.14 16.78 -10.08
N TYR A 66 10.52 15.74 -10.82
CA TYR A 66 11.26 14.61 -10.28
C TYR A 66 12.52 15.03 -9.50
N GLY A 67 13.24 16.05 -10.00
CA GLY A 67 14.42 16.59 -9.33
C GLY A 67 14.11 17.22 -7.96
N VAL A 68 13.03 18.00 -7.87
CA VAL A 68 12.57 18.60 -6.60
C VAL A 68 12.14 17.50 -5.61
N LEU A 69 11.34 16.54 -6.06
CA LEU A 69 10.91 15.41 -5.23
C LEU A 69 12.10 14.62 -4.68
N THR A 70 13.08 14.32 -5.55
CA THR A 70 14.29 13.59 -5.17
C THR A 70 15.12 14.37 -4.15
N HIS A 71 15.27 15.68 -4.34
CA HIS A 71 16.02 16.53 -3.43
C HIS A 71 15.35 16.64 -2.05
N ILE A 72 14.04 16.92 -2.01
CA ILE A 72 13.28 16.98 -0.76
C ILE A 72 13.29 15.63 -0.05
N GLY A 73 13.10 14.53 -0.78
CA GLY A 73 13.19 13.18 -0.23
C GLY A 73 14.55 12.90 0.39
N LYS A 74 15.64 13.33 -0.25
CA LYS A 74 17.00 13.25 0.31
C LYS A 74 17.13 14.09 1.59
N CYS A 75 16.67 15.34 1.61
CA CYS A 75 16.75 16.18 2.80
C CYS A 75 15.98 15.58 3.99
N LEU A 76 14.76 15.10 3.76
CA LEU A 76 13.96 14.44 4.81
C LEU A 76 14.64 13.17 5.32
N TYR A 77 15.27 12.41 4.43
CA TYR A 77 16.04 11.24 4.79
C TYR A 77 17.30 11.58 5.60
N ASP A 78 18.05 12.61 5.21
CA ASP A 78 19.25 13.06 5.93
C ASP A 78 18.89 13.54 7.35
N ILE A 79 17.74 14.21 7.53
CA ILE A 79 17.17 14.54 8.84
C ILE A 79 16.88 13.27 9.64
N LEU A 80 16.24 12.27 9.03
CA LEU A 80 15.86 11.03 9.69
C LEU A 80 17.08 10.23 10.18
N ILE A 81 18.12 10.06 9.36
CA ILE A 81 19.34 9.35 9.77
C ILE A 81 20.08 10.11 10.86
N SER A 82 20.16 11.44 10.76
CA SER A 82 21.04 12.22 11.65
C SER A 82 20.45 12.37 13.05
N ASN A 83 19.12 12.34 13.18
CA ASN A 83 18.43 12.67 14.43
C ASN A 83 17.85 11.48 15.18
N ILE A 84 17.59 10.34 14.52
CA ILE A 84 16.99 9.19 15.20
C ILE A 84 18.08 8.27 15.75
N ALA A 85 18.28 8.33 17.06
CA ALA A 85 19.21 7.46 17.79
C ALA A 85 18.53 6.80 19.00
N PHE A 86 19.04 5.65 19.43
CA PHE A 86 18.50 4.88 20.55
C PHE A 86 19.62 4.29 21.42
N ASN A 87 19.29 3.93 22.67
CA ASN A 87 20.26 3.34 23.59
C ASN A 87 20.38 1.83 23.37
N ALA A 88 21.42 1.39 22.66
CA ALA A 88 21.65 -0.02 22.38
C ALA A 88 21.84 -0.89 23.64
N ASN A 89 22.38 -0.33 24.73
CA ASN A 89 22.55 -1.06 25.99
C ASN A 89 21.21 -1.29 26.70
N ALA A 90 20.30 -0.31 26.66
CA ALA A 90 18.97 -0.46 27.24
C ALA A 90 18.21 -1.63 26.56
N VAL A 91 18.28 -1.75 25.24
CA VAL A 91 17.69 -2.87 24.48
C VAL A 91 18.34 -4.22 24.83
N ARG A 92 19.59 -4.21 25.31
CA ARG A 92 20.30 -5.41 25.77
C ARG A 92 20.12 -5.68 27.27
N HIS A 93 19.25 -4.94 27.95
CA HIS A 93 19.09 -5.00 29.41
C HIS A 93 20.40 -4.77 30.19
N LYS A 94 21.27 -3.90 29.66
CA LYS A 94 22.49 -3.43 30.35
C LYS A 94 22.28 -2.00 30.84
N HIS A 95 23.12 -1.56 31.78
CA HIS A 95 23.13 -0.16 32.20
C HIS A 95 23.19 0.78 30.98
N PRO A 96 22.30 1.78 30.89
CA PRO A 96 22.25 2.69 29.75
C PRO A 96 23.59 3.36 29.52
N SER A 97 24.07 3.32 28.27
CA SER A 97 25.27 4.06 27.88
C SER A 97 24.94 5.54 27.69
N LYS A 98 25.91 6.43 27.90
CA LYS A 98 25.80 7.83 27.44
C LYS A 98 25.86 7.94 25.91
N PHE A 99 26.42 6.94 25.24
CA PHE A 99 26.52 6.89 23.78
C PHE A 99 25.26 6.28 23.15
N MET A 100 24.65 7.02 22.23
CA MET A 100 23.48 6.59 21.48
C MET A 100 23.91 5.96 20.15
N SER A 101 23.19 4.92 19.72
CA SER A 101 23.41 4.27 18.42
C SER A 101 22.40 4.82 17.42
N GLN A 102 22.85 5.09 16.19
CA GLN A 102 21.95 5.53 15.13
C GLN A 102 20.95 4.43 14.77
N ALA A 103 19.68 4.82 14.62
CA ALA A 103 18.60 3.90 14.32
C ALA A 103 18.65 3.39 12.88
N PHE A 104 19.15 4.23 11.96
CA PHE A 104 19.24 3.92 10.53
C PHE A 104 20.65 4.20 10.03
N TYR A 105 21.08 3.42 9.04
CA TYR A 105 22.38 3.60 8.41
C TYR A 105 22.32 3.25 6.93
N THR A 106 23.21 3.86 6.17
CA THR A 106 23.34 3.60 4.74
C THR A 106 24.39 2.53 4.50
N ILE A 107 24.07 1.56 3.66
CA ILE A 107 25.01 0.58 3.15
C ILE A 107 25.09 0.64 1.63
N TYR A 108 26.20 0.17 1.11
CA TYR A 108 26.42 -0.01 -0.32
C TYR A 108 26.61 -1.50 -0.57
N GLU A 109 25.71 -2.09 -1.34
CA GLU A 109 25.74 -3.52 -1.66
C GLU A 109 25.83 -3.68 -3.17
N THR A 110 26.87 -4.38 -3.63
CA THR A 110 27.01 -4.73 -5.04
C THR A 110 26.18 -5.99 -5.30
N LYS A 111 25.17 -5.87 -6.17
CA LYS A 111 24.46 -7.03 -6.73
C LYS A 111 24.70 -7.06 -8.23
N ASP A 112 25.23 -8.17 -8.70
CA ASP A 112 25.77 -8.36 -10.04
C ASP A 112 26.85 -7.31 -10.36
N ILE A 113 26.54 -6.34 -11.23
CA ILE A 113 27.47 -5.27 -11.68
C ILE A 113 27.04 -3.90 -11.10
N LYS A 114 25.89 -3.81 -10.44
CA LYS A 114 25.33 -2.54 -9.95
C LYS A 114 25.56 -2.37 -8.46
N LEU A 115 26.07 -1.19 -8.09
CA LEU A 115 26.16 -0.76 -6.71
C LEU A 115 24.82 -0.17 -6.26
N TYR A 116 24.17 -0.81 -5.30
CA TYR A 116 22.92 -0.32 -4.73
C TYR A 116 23.19 0.34 -3.38
N ARG A 117 22.71 1.58 -3.23
CA ARG A 117 22.66 2.26 -1.94
C ARG A 117 21.37 1.86 -1.23
N GLN A 118 21.47 1.17 -0.09
CA GLN A 118 20.33 0.75 0.71
C GLN A 118 20.35 1.41 2.08
N ILE A 119 19.17 1.58 2.64
CA ILE A 119 18.93 2.08 3.99
C ILE A 119 18.56 0.87 4.83
N ARG A 120 19.24 0.68 5.97
CA ARG A 120 18.91 -0.40 6.91
C ARG A 120 18.64 0.16 8.30
N ALA A 121 17.66 -0.43 8.97
CA ALA A 121 17.45 -0.22 10.39
C ALA A 121 18.48 -1.00 11.21
N HIS A 122 18.89 -0.45 12.35
CA HIS A 122 19.82 -1.11 13.25
C HIS A 122 19.24 -2.44 13.76
N PRO A 123 19.98 -3.56 13.75
CA PRO A 123 19.44 -4.88 14.15
C PRO A 123 18.80 -4.92 15.54
N LEU A 124 19.37 -4.19 16.51
CA LEU A 124 18.78 -4.04 17.85
C LEU A 124 17.45 -3.28 17.84
N LEU A 125 17.25 -2.31 16.94
CA LEU A 125 15.97 -1.65 16.79
C LEU A 125 14.93 -2.63 16.24
N CYS A 126 15.30 -3.43 15.23
CA CYS A 126 14.42 -4.48 14.71
C CYS A 126 14.07 -5.51 15.80
N LYS A 127 15.04 -5.86 16.66
CA LYS A 127 14.80 -6.72 17.83
C LYS A 127 13.82 -6.08 18.80
N LEU A 128 14.01 -4.80 19.15
CA LEU A 128 13.11 -4.07 20.04
C LEU A 128 11.66 -4.11 19.55
N TYR A 129 11.42 -3.84 18.26
CA TYR A 129 10.07 -3.90 17.67
C TYR A 129 9.49 -5.31 17.68
N ARG A 130 10.32 -6.33 17.46
CA ARG A 130 9.90 -7.74 17.52
C ARG A 130 9.51 -8.16 18.94
N ASP A 131 10.30 -7.75 19.93
CA ASP A 131 10.09 -8.09 21.34
C ASP A 131 8.92 -7.30 21.94
N ALA A 132 8.63 -6.10 21.42
CA ALA A 132 7.49 -5.28 21.83
C ALA A 132 6.14 -5.94 21.51
N LYS A 133 6.08 -6.83 20.51
CA LYS A 133 4.86 -7.58 20.11
C LYS A 133 3.62 -6.69 20.04
N LEU A 134 3.73 -5.58 19.31
CA LEU A 134 2.61 -4.66 19.11
C LEU A 134 1.40 -5.42 18.55
N ASP A 135 0.22 -5.12 19.09
CA ASP A 135 -1.04 -5.78 18.77
C ASP A 135 -1.79 -5.11 17.59
N TYR A 136 -1.16 -4.12 16.96
CA TYR A 136 -1.73 -3.37 15.84
C TYR A 136 -0.77 -3.31 14.64
N LEU A 137 -1.36 -3.05 13.48
CA LEU A 137 -0.67 -2.79 12.21
C LEU A 137 -1.22 -1.51 11.60
N ASP A 138 -0.34 -0.65 11.13
CA ASP A 138 -0.70 0.61 10.47
C ASP A 138 -0.67 0.47 8.96
N PHE A 139 -1.77 0.84 8.30
CA PHE A 139 -1.90 0.84 6.85
C PHE A 139 -2.26 2.23 6.34
N SER A 140 -1.73 2.58 5.16
CA SER A 140 -2.21 3.76 4.43
C SER A 140 -3.66 3.57 4.01
N VAL A 141 -4.47 4.63 4.08
CA VAL A 141 -5.86 4.63 3.61
C VAL A 141 -6.00 4.28 2.13
N SER A 142 -4.94 4.43 1.34
CA SER A 142 -4.92 4.09 -0.08
C SER A 142 -4.69 2.60 -0.38
N VAL A 143 -4.32 1.81 0.63
CA VAL A 143 -4.00 0.37 0.47
C VAL A 143 -5.00 -0.54 1.17
N VAL A 144 -6.13 0.01 1.63
CA VAL A 144 -7.22 -0.75 2.26
C VAL A 144 -8.55 -0.48 1.55
N PRO A 145 -9.54 -1.39 1.64
CA PRO A 145 -10.86 -1.18 1.05
C PRO A 145 -11.57 0.08 1.59
N MET A 146 -12.49 0.62 0.80
CA MET A 146 -13.36 1.73 1.23
C MET A 146 -14.55 1.20 2.03
N LEU A 147 -14.99 1.97 3.04
CA LEU A 147 -16.21 1.69 3.81
C LEU A 147 -17.48 2.33 3.22
N SER A 148 -17.35 2.91 2.03
CA SER A 148 -18.46 3.52 1.30
C SER A 148 -18.23 3.37 -0.21
N PRO A 149 -19.28 3.48 -1.05
CA PRO A 149 -19.15 3.42 -2.49
C PRO A 149 -18.08 4.40 -3.00
N PRO A 150 -17.18 4.00 -3.91
CA PRO A 150 -16.14 4.88 -4.41
C PRO A 150 -16.73 6.11 -5.11
N ARG A 151 -15.95 7.19 -5.11
CA ARG A 151 -16.24 8.35 -5.94
C ARG A 151 -16.12 7.93 -7.41
N PRO A 152 -17.07 8.27 -8.29
CA PRO A 152 -16.95 7.91 -9.69
C PRO A 152 -15.75 8.60 -10.33
N TRP A 153 -15.05 7.86 -11.19
CA TRP A 153 -14.14 8.41 -12.17
C TRP A 153 -14.92 9.29 -13.14
N VAL A 154 -14.49 10.53 -13.27
CA VAL A 154 -15.01 11.48 -14.27
C VAL A 154 -13.89 12.06 -15.13
N LYS A 155 -12.64 11.91 -14.67
CA LYS A 155 -11.41 12.38 -15.31
C LYS A 155 -10.23 11.52 -14.86
N TYR A 156 -9.15 11.51 -15.63
CA TYR A 156 -7.95 10.69 -15.38
C TYR A 156 -7.23 10.98 -14.04
N ASP A 157 -7.40 12.17 -13.46
CA ASP A 157 -6.81 12.56 -12.17
C ASP A 157 -7.86 12.69 -11.06
N PHE A 158 -9.05 12.11 -11.27
CA PHE A 158 -10.21 12.34 -10.42
C PHE A 158 -11.21 11.19 -10.36
N GLY A 159 -11.17 10.45 -9.25
CA GLY A 159 -12.07 9.34 -8.95
C GLY A 159 -11.48 8.36 -7.94
N GLY A 160 -12.25 7.32 -7.64
CA GLY A 160 -11.87 6.27 -6.70
C GLY A 160 -12.07 6.67 -5.25
N LEU A 161 -11.01 7.11 -4.57
CA LEU A 161 -11.11 7.53 -3.17
C LEU A 161 -11.79 8.91 -3.06
N LEU A 162 -12.35 9.20 -1.88
CA LEU A 162 -13.10 10.45 -1.67
C LEU A 162 -12.20 11.69 -1.78
N VAL A 163 -11.04 11.66 -1.13
CA VAL A 163 -10.16 12.83 -0.99
C VAL A 163 -8.73 12.56 -1.44
N THR A 164 -8.18 11.40 -1.07
CA THR A 164 -6.82 11.02 -1.47
C THR A 164 -6.78 10.69 -2.96
N LYS A 165 -5.85 11.27 -3.71
CA LYS A 165 -5.73 10.95 -5.13
C LYS A 165 -5.11 9.57 -5.34
N ILE A 166 -5.63 8.88 -6.34
CA ILE A 166 -5.07 7.64 -6.89
C ILE A 166 -4.99 7.77 -8.41
N PRO A 167 -4.03 7.13 -9.07
CA PRO A 167 -3.91 7.23 -10.51
C PRO A 167 -5.00 6.40 -11.21
N PHE A 168 -5.63 6.98 -12.24
CA PHE A 168 -6.55 6.25 -13.12
C PHE A 168 -5.84 5.14 -13.91
N ILE A 169 -4.62 5.43 -14.39
CA ILE A 169 -3.75 4.47 -15.06
C ILE A 169 -2.46 4.33 -14.25
N ARG A 170 -2.12 3.09 -13.89
CA ARG A 170 -0.86 2.71 -13.24
C ARG A 170 0.27 2.80 -14.26
N PHE A 171 0.99 3.92 -14.22
CA PHE A 171 2.26 4.08 -14.89
C PHE A 171 3.41 3.83 -13.92
N PRO A 172 4.51 3.18 -14.36
CA PRO A 172 5.78 3.23 -13.64
C PRO A 172 6.26 4.68 -13.49
N ASP A 173 7.02 4.98 -12.44
CA ASP A 173 7.48 6.35 -12.15
C ASP A 173 8.24 7.02 -13.31
N HIS A 174 8.91 6.23 -14.15
CA HIS A 174 9.67 6.72 -15.30
C HIS A 174 8.83 6.93 -16.57
N ALA A 175 7.55 6.55 -16.58
CA ALA A 175 6.64 6.65 -17.72
C ALA A 175 5.89 8.00 -17.78
N MET A 176 6.59 9.09 -17.43
CA MET A 176 6.03 10.45 -17.34
C MET A 176 5.59 10.98 -18.71
N HIS A 177 6.25 10.54 -19.80
CA HIS A 177 5.84 10.87 -21.17
C HIS A 177 4.46 10.30 -21.50
N GLN A 178 4.21 9.04 -21.16
CA GLN A 178 2.93 8.39 -21.38
C GLN A 178 1.83 9.11 -20.58
N LEU A 179 2.07 9.42 -19.30
CA LEU A 179 1.13 10.19 -18.48
C LEU A 179 0.78 11.54 -19.14
N ASN A 180 1.77 12.26 -19.67
CA ASN A 180 1.58 13.53 -20.38
C ASN A 180 0.82 13.39 -21.70
N CYS A 181 0.95 12.25 -22.40
CA CYS A 181 0.15 11.98 -23.59
C CYS A 181 -1.31 11.72 -23.21
N TYR A 182 -1.55 10.93 -22.15
CA TYR A 182 -2.90 10.64 -21.66
C TYR A 182 -3.61 11.88 -21.12
N SER A 183 -2.90 12.81 -20.46
CA SER A 183 -3.50 14.05 -19.95
C SER A 183 -4.03 14.99 -21.05
N LYS A 184 -3.64 14.77 -22.30
CA LYS A 184 -4.09 15.55 -23.47
C LYS A 184 -5.28 14.91 -24.19
N VAL A 185 -5.63 13.68 -23.85
CA VAL A 185 -6.78 12.99 -24.47
C VAL A 185 -8.07 13.68 -24.01
N PRO A 186 -8.99 14.04 -24.92
CA PRO A 186 -10.29 14.59 -24.55
C PRO A 186 -11.02 13.65 -23.58
N THR A 187 -11.50 14.20 -22.46
CA THR A 187 -12.12 13.41 -21.38
C THR A 187 -13.30 12.58 -21.89
N GLN A 188 -14.05 13.10 -22.85
CA GLN A 188 -15.21 12.45 -23.46
C GLN A 188 -14.85 11.11 -24.12
N GLN A 189 -13.66 10.97 -24.69
CA GLN A 189 -13.20 9.71 -25.29
C GLN A 189 -12.97 8.62 -24.24
N LEU A 190 -12.72 9.01 -22.99
CA LEU A 190 -12.49 8.11 -21.86
C LEU A 190 -13.76 7.79 -21.07
N ASN A 191 -14.89 8.44 -21.36
CA ASN A 191 -16.17 8.22 -20.65
C ASN A 191 -16.56 6.74 -20.58
N PRO A 192 -16.51 5.93 -21.66
CA PRO A 192 -16.84 4.51 -21.58
C PRO A 192 -15.93 3.73 -20.61
N CYS A 193 -14.64 4.09 -20.56
CA CYS A 193 -13.68 3.49 -19.61
C CYS A 193 -14.02 3.88 -18.17
N PHE A 194 -14.36 5.16 -17.93
CA PHE A 194 -14.79 5.63 -16.62
C PHE A 194 -16.05 4.90 -16.16
N ASP A 195 -17.09 4.84 -17.00
CA ASP A 195 -18.37 4.21 -16.66
C ASP A 195 -18.20 2.71 -16.38
N SER A 196 -17.35 2.02 -17.15
CA SER A 196 -17.02 0.61 -16.92
C SER A 196 -16.34 0.40 -15.56
N LEU A 197 -15.34 1.22 -15.22
CA LEU A 197 -14.64 1.13 -13.93
C LEU A 197 -15.52 1.51 -12.75
N ASN A 198 -16.38 2.51 -12.92
CA ASN A 198 -17.34 2.92 -11.91
C ASN A 198 -18.29 1.78 -11.59
N SER A 199 -18.81 1.09 -12.61
CA SER A 199 -19.69 -0.06 -12.44
C SER A 199 -19.02 -1.18 -11.64
N LEU A 200 -17.77 -1.53 -11.95
CA LEU A 200 -16.99 -2.52 -11.19
C LEU A 200 -16.72 -2.06 -9.74
N SER A 201 -16.42 -0.78 -9.56
CA SER A 201 -16.06 -0.21 -8.26
C SER A 201 -17.26 -0.05 -7.32
N LEU A 202 -18.48 0.01 -7.84
CA LEU A 202 -19.71 0.09 -7.05
C LEU A 202 -20.13 -1.25 -6.44
N CYS A 203 -19.51 -2.36 -6.83
CA CYS A 203 -19.77 -3.67 -6.25
C CYS A 203 -19.40 -3.71 -4.76
N PRO A 204 -20.37 -3.91 -3.84
CA PRO A 204 -20.09 -4.09 -2.42
C PRO A 204 -19.60 -5.52 -2.14
N TRP A 205 -18.68 -5.64 -1.20
CA TRP A 205 -18.10 -6.89 -0.75
C TRP A 205 -18.32 -7.08 0.76
N ILE A 206 -18.40 -8.35 1.16
CA ILE A 206 -18.40 -8.79 2.56
C ILE A 206 -17.40 -9.93 2.71
N ILE A 207 -16.89 -10.12 3.92
CA ILE A 207 -16.03 -11.26 4.23
C ILE A 207 -16.88 -12.51 4.50
N ASN A 208 -16.49 -13.64 3.91
CA ASN A 208 -16.99 -14.95 4.33
C ASN A 208 -16.37 -15.30 5.71
N LYS A 209 -17.12 -15.00 6.77
CA LYS A 209 -16.63 -15.14 8.17
C LYS A 209 -16.23 -16.57 8.53
N PRO A 210 -17.05 -17.62 8.26
CA PRO A 210 -16.65 -19.00 8.55
C PRO A 210 -15.32 -19.39 7.89
N LEU A 211 -15.14 -19.02 6.62
CA LEU A 211 -13.89 -19.30 5.91
C LEU A 211 -12.72 -18.53 6.51
N LEU A 212 -12.91 -17.24 6.83
CA LEU A 212 -11.88 -16.42 7.47
C LEU A 212 -11.42 -17.04 8.80
N ASP A 213 -12.37 -17.46 9.65
CA ASP A 213 -12.05 -18.04 10.97
C ASP A 213 -11.21 -19.33 10.82
N ILE A 214 -11.54 -20.18 9.84
CA ILE A 214 -10.77 -21.40 9.51
C ILE A 214 -9.35 -21.02 9.05
N VAL A 215 -9.20 -20.09 8.11
CA VAL A 215 -7.89 -19.70 7.58
C VAL A 215 -7.02 -19.05 8.66
N ILE A 216 -7.60 -18.21 9.52
CA ILE A 216 -6.91 -17.63 10.68
C ILE A 216 -6.46 -18.73 11.64
N GLN A 217 -7.31 -19.74 11.89
CA GLN A 217 -6.95 -20.87 12.76
C GLN A 217 -5.77 -21.65 12.19
N VAL A 218 -5.80 -22.02 10.91
CA VAL A 218 -4.70 -22.75 10.26
C VAL A 218 -3.42 -21.90 10.26
N PHE A 219 -3.51 -20.61 9.94
CA PHE A 219 -2.37 -19.70 9.97
C PHE A 219 -1.76 -19.60 11.37
N ARG A 220 -2.57 -19.41 12.42
CA ARG A 220 -2.10 -19.36 13.82
C ARG A 220 -1.46 -20.68 14.27
N ASN A 221 -1.91 -21.81 13.72
CA ASN A 221 -1.36 -23.14 13.99
C ASN A 221 -0.10 -23.48 13.17
N GLY A 222 0.47 -22.50 12.46
CA GLY A 222 1.76 -22.66 11.78
C GLY A 222 1.69 -22.76 10.25
N GLY A 223 0.50 -22.65 9.66
CA GLY A 223 0.27 -22.71 8.21
C GLY A 223 0.03 -24.13 7.67
N SER A 224 -0.19 -24.24 6.36
CA SER A 224 -0.40 -25.51 5.66
C SER A 224 -0.02 -25.37 4.18
N GLU A 225 1.02 -26.07 3.73
CA GLU A 225 1.40 -26.10 2.30
C GLU A 225 0.30 -26.70 1.42
N GLU A 226 -0.47 -27.68 1.92
CA GLU A 226 -1.58 -28.30 1.18
C GLU A 226 -2.72 -27.31 0.90
N LEU A 227 -2.95 -26.37 1.82
CA LEU A 227 -3.99 -25.35 1.70
C LEU A 227 -3.48 -24.02 1.14
N ASP A 228 -2.24 -23.98 0.64
CA ASP A 228 -1.55 -22.75 0.21
C ASP A 228 -1.53 -21.64 1.28
N ILE A 229 -1.49 -22.02 2.56
CA ILE A 229 -1.31 -21.11 3.69
C ILE A 229 0.17 -21.18 4.09
N PRO A 230 0.94 -20.07 3.98
CA PRO A 230 2.38 -20.11 4.17
C PRO A 230 2.75 -20.66 5.55
N LEU A 231 3.84 -21.44 5.61
CA LEU A 231 4.33 -21.99 6.86
C LEU A 231 5.00 -20.91 7.72
N ASN A 232 4.89 -21.04 9.04
CA ASN A 232 5.58 -20.15 9.95
C ASN A 232 7.10 -20.25 9.73
N PRO A 233 7.84 -19.15 9.48
CA PRO A 233 9.29 -19.19 9.26
C PRO A 233 10.11 -19.83 10.39
N SER A 234 9.53 -19.93 11.59
CA SER A 234 10.13 -20.57 12.75
C SER A 234 10.10 -22.11 12.68
N SER A 235 9.33 -22.71 11.76
CA SER A 235 9.30 -24.16 11.55
C SER A 235 10.52 -24.69 10.80
N PHE A 236 11.27 -23.80 10.13
CA PHE A 236 12.47 -24.16 9.40
C PHE A 236 13.61 -24.56 10.34
N ALA A 237 14.32 -25.63 9.98
CA ALA A 237 15.50 -26.08 10.71
C ALA A 237 16.58 -24.97 10.76
N SER A 238 17.43 -25.03 11.79
CA SER A 238 18.61 -24.17 11.85
C SER A 238 19.63 -24.57 10.79
N PRO A 239 20.41 -23.63 10.24
CA PRO A 239 21.49 -23.95 9.31
C PRO A 239 22.46 -24.99 9.90
N LEU A 240 22.95 -25.89 9.04
CA LEU A 240 23.91 -26.92 9.41
C LEU A 240 25.27 -26.29 9.75
N GLU A 241 25.86 -26.69 10.87
CA GLU A 241 27.17 -26.18 11.29
C GLU A 241 28.33 -26.87 10.57
N ILE A 242 29.33 -26.09 10.16
CA ILE A 242 30.59 -26.61 9.63
C ILE A 242 31.53 -26.91 10.80
N LYS A 243 31.79 -28.20 11.07
CA LYS A 243 32.68 -28.62 12.16
C LYS A 243 34.15 -28.65 11.72
N HIS A 244 35.04 -28.52 12.70
CA HIS A 244 36.47 -28.75 12.50
C HIS A 244 36.71 -30.22 12.11
N GLY A 245 37.55 -30.46 11.09
CA GLY A 245 37.86 -31.81 10.58
C GLY A 245 37.13 -32.22 9.28
N MET A 246 36.08 -31.50 8.86
CA MET A 246 35.40 -31.81 7.59
C MET A 246 36.29 -31.54 6.36
N SER A 247 36.16 -32.38 5.33
CA SER A 247 36.79 -32.20 4.03
C SER A 247 36.26 -30.96 3.29
N LYS A 248 37.01 -30.46 2.31
CA LYS A 248 36.56 -29.33 1.47
C LYS A 248 35.24 -29.62 0.74
N LYS A 249 35.01 -30.88 0.32
CA LYS A 249 33.77 -31.28 -0.36
C LYS A 249 32.57 -31.24 0.57
N GLU A 250 32.70 -31.74 1.79
CA GLU A 250 31.62 -31.71 2.80
C GLU A 250 31.26 -30.27 3.20
N LYS A 251 32.27 -29.41 3.39
CA LYS A 251 32.04 -27.98 3.66
C LYS A 251 31.28 -27.29 2.52
N ALA A 252 31.62 -27.61 1.27
CA ALA A 252 30.94 -27.05 0.10
C ALA A 252 29.48 -27.52 0.01
N LEU A 253 29.21 -28.79 0.31
CA LEU A 253 27.86 -29.35 0.35
C LEU A 253 26.99 -28.69 1.43
N ILE A 254 27.49 -28.58 2.66
CA ILE A 254 26.81 -27.90 3.76
C ILE A 254 26.53 -26.43 3.41
N LYS A 255 27.50 -25.73 2.82
CA LYS A 255 27.32 -24.35 2.39
C LYS A 255 26.22 -24.22 1.34
N LYS A 256 26.14 -25.15 0.39
CA LYS A 256 25.07 -25.19 -0.63
C LYS A 256 23.70 -25.42 0.02
N GLN A 257 23.59 -26.42 0.89
CA GLN A 257 22.36 -26.74 1.62
C GLN A 257 21.87 -25.56 2.48
N ASN A 258 22.77 -24.90 3.20
CA ASN A 258 22.41 -23.71 3.98
C ASN A 258 21.97 -22.55 3.09
N MET A 259 22.59 -22.36 1.91
CA MET A 259 22.15 -21.34 0.96
C MET A 259 20.73 -21.61 0.45
N GLU A 260 20.43 -22.86 0.10
CA GLU A 260 19.10 -23.29 -0.36
C GLU A 260 18.06 -23.13 0.76
N LEU A 261 18.41 -23.49 1.99
CA LEU A 261 17.56 -23.31 3.17
C LEU A 261 17.25 -21.83 3.44
N GLU A 262 18.26 -20.96 3.44
CA GLU A 262 18.08 -19.52 3.64
C GLU A 262 17.24 -18.89 2.52
N LYS A 263 17.44 -19.32 1.27
CA LYS A 263 16.60 -18.90 0.15
C LYS A 263 15.14 -19.28 0.37
N LYS A 264 14.85 -20.55 0.66
CA LYS A 264 13.48 -21.05 0.90
C LYS A 264 12.85 -20.34 2.11
N LYS A 265 13.60 -20.15 3.19
CA LYS A 265 13.15 -19.42 4.38
C LYS A 265 12.81 -17.96 4.05
N GLY A 266 13.60 -17.29 3.23
CA GLY A 266 13.32 -15.92 2.77
C GLY A 266 12.03 -15.81 1.94
N GLU A 267 11.82 -16.75 1.02
CA GLU A 267 10.60 -16.83 0.21
C GLU A 267 9.36 -17.05 1.09
N VAL A 268 9.40 -18.05 1.99
CA VAL A 268 8.28 -18.34 2.89
C VAL A 268 8.04 -17.23 3.90
N THR A 269 9.09 -16.57 4.39
CA THR A 269 8.94 -15.39 5.27
C THR A 269 8.19 -14.26 4.57
N SER A 270 8.48 -14.04 3.28
CA SER A 270 7.80 -13.01 2.49
C SER A 270 6.31 -13.34 2.33
N LEU A 271 5.98 -14.59 1.99
CA LEU A 271 4.59 -15.06 1.89
C LEU A 271 3.86 -15.01 3.24
N TRP A 272 4.54 -15.36 4.33
CA TRP A 272 3.97 -15.32 5.68
C TRP A 272 3.51 -13.92 6.08
N PHE A 273 4.34 -12.90 5.86
CA PHE A 273 3.97 -11.52 6.17
C PHE A 273 2.90 -10.96 5.21
N ASP A 274 2.93 -11.33 3.92
CA ASP A 274 1.85 -11.00 2.98
C ASP A 274 0.50 -11.58 3.45
N CYS A 275 0.48 -12.86 3.83
CA CYS A 275 -0.69 -13.52 4.39
C CYS A 275 -1.15 -12.87 5.72
N LEU A 276 -0.21 -12.55 6.62
CA LEU A 276 -0.51 -11.82 7.87
C LEU A 276 -1.24 -10.52 7.59
N TYR A 277 -0.77 -9.71 6.64
CA TYR A 277 -1.41 -8.43 6.30
C TYR A 277 -2.80 -8.64 5.71
N LYS A 278 -2.95 -9.56 4.75
CA LYS A 278 -4.24 -9.89 4.14
C LYS A 278 -5.26 -10.38 5.17
N LEU A 279 -4.86 -11.28 6.07
CA LEU A 279 -5.74 -11.78 7.14
C LEU A 279 -6.06 -10.70 8.17
N SER A 280 -5.11 -9.83 8.51
CA SER A 280 -5.35 -8.72 9.43
C SER A 280 -6.33 -7.71 8.87
N ILE A 281 -6.21 -7.36 7.58
CA ILE A 281 -7.15 -6.50 6.87
C ILE A 281 -8.52 -7.20 6.78
N ALA A 282 -8.58 -8.46 6.33
CA ALA A 282 -9.84 -9.20 6.25
C ALA A 282 -10.55 -9.27 7.61
N ASN A 283 -9.82 -9.52 8.69
CA ASN A 283 -10.36 -9.53 10.04
C ASN A 283 -10.86 -8.15 10.49
N HIS A 284 -10.17 -7.06 10.14
CA HIS A 284 -10.63 -5.68 10.42
C HIS A 284 -11.96 -5.34 9.73
N PHE A 285 -12.20 -5.89 8.54
CA PHE A 285 -13.40 -5.66 7.75
C PHE A 285 -14.46 -6.77 7.90
N ARG A 286 -14.27 -7.75 8.80
CA ARG A 286 -15.11 -8.96 8.90
C ARG A 286 -16.60 -8.68 9.06
N ASP A 287 -16.95 -7.62 9.79
CA ASP A 287 -18.33 -7.22 10.12
C ASP A 287 -18.80 -6.01 9.30
N LYS A 288 -18.10 -5.67 8.22
CA LYS A 288 -18.33 -4.46 7.41
C LYS A 288 -18.66 -4.82 5.97
N VAL A 289 -19.45 -3.96 5.32
CA VAL A 289 -19.55 -3.91 3.87
C VAL A 289 -18.47 -2.95 3.36
N PHE A 290 -17.75 -3.34 2.32
CA PHE A 290 -16.65 -2.54 1.77
C PHE A 290 -16.61 -2.58 0.25
N TRP A 291 -15.87 -1.65 -0.34
CA TRP A 291 -15.75 -1.47 -1.78
C TRP A 291 -14.29 -1.37 -2.20
N PHE A 292 -14.02 -1.83 -3.43
CA PHE A 292 -12.73 -1.68 -4.06
C PHE A 292 -12.83 -0.63 -5.18
N PRO A 293 -12.23 0.56 -5.03
CA PRO A 293 -12.03 1.44 -6.18
C PRO A 293 -11.07 0.78 -7.16
N HIS A 294 -11.43 0.71 -8.44
CA HIS A 294 -10.58 0.11 -9.48
C HIS A 294 -9.83 1.16 -10.29
N ASN A 295 -8.72 0.76 -10.88
CA ASN A 295 -7.94 1.52 -11.84
C ASN A 295 -7.40 0.60 -12.95
N LEU A 296 -6.67 1.16 -13.91
CA LEU A 296 -6.15 0.45 -15.09
C LEU A 296 -4.63 0.31 -15.07
N ASP A 297 -4.09 -0.67 -15.76
CA ASP A 297 -2.73 -0.57 -16.30
C ASP A 297 -2.71 0.10 -17.69
N PHE A 298 -1.52 0.34 -18.23
CA PHE A 298 -1.34 0.97 -19.54
C PHE A 298 -1.96 0.21 -20.72
N ARG A 299 -2.37 -1.06 -20.53
CA ARG A 299 -3.01 -1.91 -21.54
C ARG A 299 -4.53 -1.93 -21.38
N GLY A 300 -5.07 -1.24 -20.38
CA GLY A 300 -6.50 -1.24 -20.07
C GLY A 300 -6.96 -2.42 -19.21
N ARG A 301 -6.06 -3.20 -18.61
CA ARG A 301 -6.46 -4.24 -17.64
C ARG A 301 -6.85 -3.60 -16.31
N VAL A 302 -7.93 -4.08 -15.72
CA VAL A 302 -8.53 -3.52 -14.50
C VAL A 302 -7.95 -4.19 -13.24
N TYR A 303 -7.65 -3.39 -12.21
CA TYR A 303 -7.17 -3.86 -10.91
C TYR A 303 -7.81 -3.08 -9.76
N PRO A 304 -8.15 -3.72 -8.63
CA PRO A 304 -8.46 -3.04 -7.37
C PRO A 304 -7.29 -2.15 -6.93
N THR A 305 -7.56 -0.92 -6.51
CA THR A 305 -6.52 0.04 -6.07
C THR A 305 -5.83 -0.40 -4.78
N PRO A 306 -6.56 -0.86 -3.74
CA PRO A 306 -5.93 -1.60 -2.64
C PRO A 306 -5.23 -2.85 -3.21
N PRO A 307 -3.92 -3.02 -2.97
CA PRO A 307 -3.10 -4.04 -3.62
C PRO A 307 -3.32 -5.45 -3.09
#